data_AF-A0A379IUF9-F1
#
_entry.id   AF-A0A379IUF9-F1
#
_cell.length_a   1.000
_cell.length_b   1.000
_cell.length_c   1.000
_cell.angle_alpha   90.00
_cell.angle_beta   90.00
_cell.angle_gamma   90.00
#
_symmetry.space_group_name_H-M   'P 1'
#
loop_
_entity.id
_entity.type
_entity.pdbx_description
1 polymer ?
#
loop_
_entity_poly.entity_id
_entity_poly.type
_entity_poly.pdbx_seq_one_letter_code
_entity_poly.pdbx_strand_id
1 'polypeptide(L)'
;MMTLKKIALAAAVMAVPFMAQADLKALDDTDLAGVTGQAGISIAGNFDATIGSIVYTDTETGVSDGSNSLSLNTVSLSGFNIDESNPLTIDVKDNKLEIGLPGINGGVSVSSVKIGNNSIGGVAINGLDMAGSTVKIWGH
;
A
#
# COMPACT_ATOMS: atom_id res chain seq x y z
N MET A 1 26.31 -42.10 59.01
CA MET A 1 25.02 -41.69 58.40
C MET A 1 25.12 -40.65 57.27
N MET A 2 26.32 -40.19 56.86
CA MET A 2 26.47 -39.13 55.83
C MET A 2 26.64 -39.65 54.38
N THR A 3 27.04 -40.91 54.19
CA THR A 3 27.38 -41.47 52.87
C THR A 3 26.14 -41.83 52.04
N LEU A 4 25.10 -42.37 52.68
CA LEU A 4 23.84 -42.70 52.01
C LEU A 4 23.12 -41.46 51.46
N LYS A 5 23.16 -40.34 52.19
CA LYS A 5 22.58 -39.05 51.78
C LYS A 5 23.30 -38.45 50.57
N LYS A 6 24.63 -38.62 50.47
CA LYS A 6 25.43 -38.14 49.33
C LYS A 6 25.17 -38.97 48.06
N ILE A 7 25.02 -40.28 48.19
CA ILE A 7 24.68 -41.17 47.06
C ILE A 7 23.26 -40.89 46.56
N ALA A 8 22.29 -40.71 47.47
CA ALA A 8 20.92 -40.35 47.11
C ALA A 8 20.84 -39.00 46.39
N LEU A 9 21.61 -38.01 46.82
CA LEU A 9 21.67 -36.70 46.15
C LEU A 9 22.34 -36.77 44.78
N ALA A 10 23.44 -37.52 44.64
CA ALA A 10 24.09 -37.73 43.35
C ALA A 10 23.19 -38.48 42.37
N ALA A 11 22.45 -39.49 42.83
CA ALA A 11 21.46 -40.20 42.03
C ALA A 11 20.29 -39.29 41.61
N ALA A 12 19.82 -38.42 42.50
CA ALA A 12 18.79 -37.44 42.19
C ALA A 12 19.26 -36.44 41.12
N VAL A 13 20.49 -35.90 41.23
CA VAL A 13 21.05 -34.95 40.26
C VAL A 13 21.31 -35.59 38.90
N MET A 14 21.73 -36.87 38.85
CA MET A 14 21.94 -37.59 37.58
C MET A 14 20.64 -38.01 36.88
N ALA A 15 19.49 -38.03 37.58
CA ALA A 15 18.19 -38.29 36.98
C ALA A 15 17.54 -37.03 36.35
N VAL A 16 17.92 -35.83 36.79
CA VAL A 16 17.41 -34.55 36.26
C VAL A 16 17.64 -34.34 34.75
N PRO A 17 18.83 -34.63 34.16
CA PRO A 17 19.06 -34.41 32.73
C PRO A 17 18.20 -35.29 31.81
N PHE A 18 17.67 -36.42 32.29
CA PHE A 18 16.75 -37.27 31.52
C PHE A 18 15.29 -36.79 31.56
N MET A 19 14.94 -35.91 32.52
CA MET A 19 13.63 -35.24 32.56
C MET A 19 13.65 -33.88 31.86
N ALA A 20 14.83 -33.32 31.61
CA ALA A 20 15.06 -32.13 30.81
C ALA A 20 15.37 -32.46 29.35
N GLN A 21 14.74 -33.51 28.80
CA GLN A 21 14.67 -33.68 27.36
C GLN A 21 13.86 -32.49 26.84
N ALA A 22 14.56 -31.47 26.34
CA ALA A 22 13.94 -30.43 25.55
C ALA A 22 13.27 -31.16 24.38
N ASP A 23 11.94 -31.31 24.44
CA ASP A 23 11.12 -31.78 23.35
C ASP A 23 11.22 -30.72 22.26
N LEU A 24 12.32 -30.76 21.50
CA LEU A 24 12.43 -30.08 20.21
C LEU A 24 11.46 -30.81 19.29
N LYS A 25 10.18 -30.49 19.43
CA LYS A 25 9.18 -30.88 18.46
C LYS A 25 9.68 -30.39 17.11
N ALA A 26 9.90 -31.34 16.19
CA ALA A 26 10.13 -30.99 14.80
C ALA A 26 8.90 -30.20 14.37
N LEU A 27 9.10 -28.90 14.10
CA LEU A 27 8.06 -28.07 13.55
C LEU A 27 7.77 -28.65 12.16
N ASP A 28 6.62 -29.31 12.02
CA ASP A 28 6.19 -29.84 10.73
C ASP A 28 5.97 -28.65 9.81
N ASP A 29 6.58 -28.66 8.62
CA ASP A 29 6.32 -27.63 7.61
C ASP A 29 4.83 -27.56 7.26
N THR A 30 4.08 -28.65 7.49
CA THR A 30 2.61 -28.67 7.42
C THR A 30 1.96 -27.76 8.47
N ASP A 31 2.50 -27.72 9.69
CA ASP A 31 2.02 -26.84 10.76
C ASP A 31 2.44 -25.37 10.50
N LEU A 32 3.58 -25.14 9.84
CA LEU A 32 4.05 -23.80 9.47
C LEU A 32 3.49 -23.30 8.12
N ALA A 33 2.95 -24.17 7.27
CA ALA A 33 2.31 -23.80 6.01
C ALA A 33 1.06 -22.92 6.21
N GLY A 34 0.44 -23.00 7.40
CA GLY A 34 -0.65 -22.10 7.81
C GLY A 34 -0.17 -20.77 8.41
N VAL A 35 1.11 -20.67 8.79
CA VAL A 35 1.75 -19.44 9.30
C VAL A 35 2.20 -18.60 8.12
N THR A 36 1.20 -18.14 7.39
CA THR A 36 1.33 -17.11 6.38
C THR A 36 1.35 -15.76 7.14
N GLY A 37 2.11 -14.76 6.69
CA GLY A 37 2.23 -13.45 7.37
C GLY A 37 0.98 -12.56 7.25
N GLN A 38 -0.22 -13.13 7.45
CA GLN A 38 -1.52 -12.70 6.88
C GLN A 38 -2.19 -11.50 7.53
N ALA A 39 -1.46 -10.66 8.26
CA ALA A 39 -2.01 -9.37 8.60
C ALA A 39 -1.96 -8.51 7.33
N GLY A 40 -2.98 -8.63 6.48
CA GLY A 40 -3.19 -7.74 5.35
C GLY A 40 -3.15 -6.29 5.81
N ILE A 41 -2.67 -5.39 4.96
CA ILE A 41 -2.53 -3.97 5.29
C ILE A 41 -3.82 -3.27 4.91
N SER A 42 -4.44 -2.55 5.86
CA SER A 42 -5.55 -1.64 5.58
C SER A 42 -5.05 -0.19 5.55
N ILE A 43 -5.45 0.56 4.52
CA ILE A 43 -5.06 1.96 4.33
C ILE A 43 -6.33 2.80 4.22
N ALA A 44 -6.42 3.83 5.04
CA ALA A 44 -7.45 4.87 5.01
C ALA A 44 -6.80 6.25 5.05
N GLY A 45 -7.52 7.26 4.58
CA GLY A 45 -7.04 8.64 4.59
C GLY A 45 -7.50 9.48 3.41
N ASN A 46 -7.02 10.72 3.40
CA ASN A 46 -7.27 11.71 2.36
C ASN A 46 -6.07 11.81 1.43
N PHE A 47 -6.34 11.71 0.13
CA PHE A 47 -5.32 11.78 -0.91
C PHE A 47 -5.62 12.98 -1.81
N ASP A 48 -4.78 14.00 -1.71
CA ASP A 48 -4.81 15.15 -2.59
C ASP A 48 -3.49 15.24 -3.34
N ALA A 49 -3.55 15.63 -4.61
CA ALA A 49 -2.37 15.84 -5.44
C ALA A 49 -2.53 17.10 -6.27
N THR A 50 -1.41 17.77 -6.55
CA THR A 50 -1.39 18.95 -7.42
C THR A 50 -0.35 18.79 -8.51
N ILE A 51 -0.72 19.15 -9.73
CA ILE A 51 0.18 19.28 -10.86
C ILE A 51 0.32 20.78 -11.15
N GLY A 52 1.56 21.27 -11.25
CA GLY A 52 1.83 22.68 -11.53
C GLY A 52 1.20 23.14 -12.84
N SER A 53 1.48 22.42 -13.93
CA SER A 53 0.84 22.64 -15.23
C SER A 53 0.92 21.43 -16.15
N ILE A 54 -0.07 21.29 -17.03
CA ILE A 54 0.00 20.43 -18.21
C ILE A 54 0.05 21.37 -19.42
N VAL A 55 1.08 21.26 -20.25
CA VAL A 55 1.29 22.14 -21.41
C VAL A 55 1.40 21.29 -22.66
N TYR A 56 0.49 21.52 -23.60
CA TYR A 56 0.69 21.13 -25.00
C TYR A 56 1.28 22.35 -25.72
N THR A 57 2.43 22.14 -26.36
CA THR A 57 3.08 23.15 -27.20
C THR A 57 3.10 22.64 -28.62
N ASP A 58 2.47 23.37 -29.53
CA ASP A 58 2.64 23.10 -30.96
C ASP A 58 4.11 23.38 -31.34
N THR A 59 4.80 22.39 -31.90
CA THR A 59 6.22 22.52 -32.25
C THR A 59 6.45 22.85 -33.72
N GLU A 60 5.39 23.12 -34.50
CA GLU A 60 5.56 23.59 -35.87
C GLU A 60 6.34 24.92 -35.89
N THR A 61 7.30 25.02 -36.80
CA THR A 61 8.36 26.05 -36.78
C THR A 61 7.80 27.47 -36.78
N GLY A 62 8.08 28.25 -35.72
CA GLY A 62 7.94 29.71 -35.78
C GLY A 62 7.57 30.44 -34.49
N VAL A 63 7.18 29.75 -33.42
CA VAL A 63 6.72 30.41 -32.19
C VAL A 63 7.33 29.73 -30.97
N SER A 64 8.13 30.46 -30.19
CA SER A 64 8.81 29.96 -28.98
C SER A 64 8.46 30.77 -27.72
N ASP A 65 7.53 31.72 -27.82
CA ASP A 65 7.09 32.58 -26.72
C ASP A 65 5.95 31.97 -25.90
N GLY A 66 5.51 30.75 -26.26
CA GLY A 66 4.40 30.04 -25.61
C GLY A 66 3.01 30.45 -26.13
N SER A 67 2.90 31.36 -27.09
CA SER A 67 1.61 31.84 -27.61
C SER A 67 0.83 30.76 -28.38
N ASN A 68 1.51 29.71 -28.85
CA ASN A 68 0.91 28.57 -29.55
C ASN A 68 0.57 27.39 -28.61
N SER A 69 0.68 27.58 -27.29
CA SER A 69 0.52 26.48 -26.34
C SER A 69 -0.87 26.49 -25.71
N LEU A 70 -1.43 25.29 -25.50
CA LEU A 70 -2.56 25.06 -24.61
C LEU A 70 -2.02 24.67 -23.24
N SER A 71 -2.32 25.44 -22.19
CA SER A 71 -1.88 25.13 -20.83
C SER A 71 -3.04 24.99 -19.85
N LEU A 72 -3.01 23.92 -19.05
CA LEU A 72 -3.82 23.73 -17.86
C LEU A 72 -2.94 24.09 -16.67
N ASN A 73 -3.29 25.15 -15.95
CA ASN A 73 -2.47 25.65 -14.86
C ASN A 73 -3.13 25.30 -13.52
N THR A 74 -2.31 24.84 -12.58
CA THR A 74 -2.73 24.42 -11.24
C THR A 74 -3.86 23.41 -11.31
N VAL A 75 -3.51 22.18 -11.69
CA VAL A 75 -4.44 21.06 -11.71
C VAL A 75 -4.45 20.42 -10.33
N SER A 76 -5.61 20.37 -9.68
CA SER A 76 -5.79 19.79 -8.36
C SER A 76 -6.65 18.54 -8.47
N LEU A 77 -6.12 17.43 -7.94
CA LEU A 77 -6.83 16.19 -7.70
C LEU A 77 -7.21 16.21 -6.23
N SER A 78 -8.50 16.22 -5.93
CA SER A 78 -8.97 16.37 -4.56
C SER A 78 -10.24 15.59 -4.27
N GLY A 79 -10.50 15.37 -2.99
CA GLY A 79 -11.70 14.66 -2.56
C GLY A 79 -11.58 13.14 -2.65
N PHE A 80 -10.40 12.59 -2.95
CA PHE A 80 -10.15 11.15 -2.86
C PHE A 80 -10.00 10.77 -1.38
N ASN A 81 -11.14 10.48 -0.74
CA ASN A 81 -11.20 10.04 0.64
C ASN A 81 -11.41 8.53 0.70
N ILE A 82 -10.58 7.85 1.49
CA ILE A 82 -10.76 6.44 1.83
C ILE A 82 -11.19 6.36 3.29
N ASP A 83 -12.41 5.88 3.51
CA ASP A 83 -13.00 5.75 4.84
C ASP A 83 -12.43 4.52 5.58
N GLU A 84 -12.24 4.63 6.89
CA GLU A 84 -11.76 3.52 7.73
C GLU A 84 -12.73 2.33 7.74
N SER A 85 -14.03 2.55 7.50
CA SER A 85 -15.03 1.50 7.39
C SER A 85 -14.99 0.74 6.07
N ASN A 86 -14.31 1.28 5.06
CA ASN A 86 -14.10 0.64 3.75
C ASN A 86 -12.70 0.99 3.22
N PRO A 87 -11.63 0.42 3.82
CA PRO A 87 -10.26 0.80 3.51
C PRO A 87 -9.78 0.17 2.19
N LEU A 88 -8.69 0.70 1.66
CA LEU A 88 -7.87 -0.03 0.69
C LEU A 88 -7.20 -1.20 1.40
N THR A 89 -7.27 -2.38 0.80
CA THR A 89 -6.68 -3.61 1.35
C THR A 89 -5.51 -4.07 0.50
N ILE A 90 -4.38 -4.38 1.12
CA ILE A 90 -3.24 -5.04 0.47
C ILE A 90 -3.13 -6.43 1.06
N ASP A 91 -3.25 -7.44 0.20
CA ASP A 91 -3.20 -8.84 0.62
C ASP A 91 -2.57 -9.75 -0.45
N VAL A 92 -2.18 -10.96 -0.04
CA VAL A 92 -1.70 -12.00 -0.93
C VAL A 92 -2.84 -12.95 -1.26
N LYS A 93 -3.19 -13.03 -2.54
CA LYS A 93 -4.19 -13.97 -3.06
C LYS A 93 -3.62 -14.73 -4.26
N ASP A 94 -3.77 -16.05 -4.25
CA ASP A 94 -3.30 -16.93 -5.35
C ASP A 94 -1.83 -16.68 -5.74
N ASN A 95 -0.95 -16.54 -4.74
CA ASN A 95 0.49 -16.23 -4.86
C ASN A 95 0.80 -14.89 -5.56
N LYS A 96 -0.14 -13.94 -5.55
CA LYS A 96 0.03 -12.59 -6.10
C LYS A 96 -0.33 -11.55 -5.06
N LEU A 97 0.31 -10.38 -5.15
CA LEU A 97 -0.06 -9.23 -4.35
C LEU A 97 -1.25 -8.54 -5.02
N GLU A 98 -2.39 -8.52 -4.32
CA GLU A 98 -3.60 -7.83 -4.73
C GLU A 98 -3.79 -6.56 -3.89
N ILE A 99 -4.15 -5.47 -4.57
CA ILE A 99 -4.58 -4.24 -3.91
C ILE A 99 -6.06 -4.03 -4.25
N GLY A 100 -6.90 -4.22 -3.24
CA GLY A 100 -8.34 -3.95 -3.29
C GLY A 100 -8.60 -2.47 -3.03
N LEU A 101 -9.25 -1.80 -3.97
CA LEU A 101 -9.61 -0.39 -3.85
C LEU A 101 -11.09 -0.26 -3.48
N PRO A 102 -11.45 0.56 -2.48
CA PRO A 102 -12.84 0.84 -2.14
C PRO A 102 -13.47 1.78 -3.17
N GLY A 103 -14.71 2.18 -2.92
CA GLY A 103 -15.30 3.31 -3.66
C GLY A 103 -14.53 4.58 -3.35
N ILE A 104 -13.78 5.10 -4.32
CA ILE A 104 -13.06 6.36 -4.21
C ILE A 104 -13.70 7.33 -5.19
N ASN A 105 -14.40 8.33 -4.65
CA ASN A 105 -15.06 9.37 -5.44
C ASN A 105 -14.36 10.69 -5.18
N GLY A 106 -13.74 11.26 -6.21
CA GLY A 106 -13.00 12.51 -6.13
C GLY A 106 -13.40 13.49 -7.22
N GLY A 107 -12.60 14.55 -7.36
CA GLY A 107 -12.73 15.53 -8.41
C GLY A 107 -11.38 15.99 -8.93
N VAL A 108 -11.39 16.48 -10.15
CA VAL A 108 -10.26 17.17 -10.77
C VAL A 108 -10.67 18.59 -11.06
N SER A 109 -9.86 19.56 -10.67
CA SER A 109 -10.08 20.95 -11.03
C SER A 109 -8.84 21.53 -11.70
N VAL A 110 -9.06 22.43 -12.65
CA VAL A 110 -8.03 23.23 -13.30
C VAL A 110 -8.37 24.67 -13.03
N SER A 111 -7.46 25.39 -12.36
CA SER A 111 -7.68 26.80 -12.02
C SER A 111 -7.82 27.67 -13.26
N SER A 112 -6.96 27.47 -14.26
CA SER A 112 -7.08 28.16 -15.53
C SER A 112 -6.59 27.33 -16.71
N VAL A 113 -7.43 27.23 -17.73
CA VAL A 113 -7.07 26.83 -19.08
C VAL A 113 -6.66 28.07 -19.86
N LYS A 114 -5.53 28.01 -20.57
CA LYS A 114 -5.02 29.11 -21.39
C LYS A 114 -4.69 28.64 -22.80
N ILE A 115 -4.97 29.50 -23.77
CA ILE A 115 -4.48 29.39 -25.15
C ILE A 115 -3.51 30.55 -25.34
N GLY A 116 -2.23 30.22 -25.53
CA GLY A 116 -1.15 31.18 -25.37
C GLY A 116 -1.18 31.83 -23.99
N ASN A 117 -1.17 33.16 -23.96
CA ASN A 117 -1.18 33.94 -22.73
C ASN A 117 -2.59 34.25 -22.21
N ASN A 118 -3.65 33.87 -22.95
CA ASN A 118 -5.02 34.24 -22.62
C ASN A 118 -5.74 33.10 -21.90
N SER A 119 -6.34 33.38 -20.74
CA SER A 119 -7.19 32.41 -20.06
C SER A 119 -8.59 32.35 -20.67
N ILE A 120 -9.13 31.14 -20.80
CA ILE A 120 -10.50 30.88 -21.24
C ILE A 120 -11.40 30.38 -20.11
N GLY A 121 -10.95 30.49 -18.85
CA GLY A 121 -11.65 30.01 -17.66
C GLY A 121 -11.03 28.75 -17.06
N GLY A 122 -11.73 28.15 -16.09
CA GLY A 122 -11.32 26.92 -15.40
C GLY A 122 -12.17 25.71 -15.79
N VAL A 123 -11.73 24.53 -15.40
CA VAL A 123 -12.48 23.26 -15.60
C VAL A 123 -12.65 22.57 -14.26
N ALA A 124 -13.84 22.03 -14.01
CA ALA A 124 -14.11 21.16 -12.88
C ALA A 124 -14.73 19.85 -13.39
N ILE A 125 -14.13 18.73 -12.98
CA ILE A 125 -14.62 17.37 -13.18
C ILE A 125 -15.02 16.89 -11.80
N ASN A 126 -16.33 16.75 -11.57
CA ASN A 126 -16.90 16.36 -10.29
C ASN A 126 -17.39 14.92 -10.36
N GLY A 127 -17.28 14.19 -9.24
CA GLY A 127 -17.77 12.81 -9.16
C GLY A 127 -16.97 11.84 -10.03
N LEU A 128 -15.65 12.03 -10.10
CA LEU A 128 -14.76 11.02 -10.66
C LEU A 128 -14.86 9.78 -9.78
N ASP A 129 -15.55 8.75 -10.29
CA ASP A 129 -15.75 7.48 -9.62
C ASP A 129 -14.67 6.49 -10.04
N MET A 130 -13.85 6.07 -9.08
CA MET A 130 -12.83 5.05 -9.26
C MET A 130 -13.22 3.72 -8.61
N ALA A 131 -14.46 3.57 -8.14
CA ALA A 131 -14.96 2.33 -7.58
C ALA A 131 -14.77 1.15 -8.56
N GLY A 132 -14.28 0.02 -8.05
CA GLY A 132 -14.05 -1.19 -8.85
C GLY A 132 -12.74 -1.20 -9.65
N SER A 133 -11.89 -0.18 -9.53
CA SER A 133 -10.51 -0.23 -10.03
C SER A 133 -9.72 -1.33 -9.30
N THR A 134 -8.85 -2.05 -10.00
CA THR A 134 -7.99 -3.08 -9.40
C THR A 134 -6.54 -2.88 -9.80
N VAL A 135 -5.62 -3.01 -8.85
CA VAL A 135 -4.17 -3.05 -9.12
C VAL A 135 -3.66 -4.44 -8.79
N LYS A 136 -2.98 -5.08 -9.76
CA LYS A 136 -2.40 -6.41 -9.64
C LYS A 136 -0.88 -6.30 -9.81
N ILE A 137 -0.12 -6.92 -8.90
CA ILE A 137 1.35 -6.87 -8.90
C ILE A 137 1.89 -8.30 -8.87
N TRP A 138 2.81 -8.64 -9.77
CA TRP A 138 3.42 -9.97 -9.84
C TRP A 138 4.87 -9.91 -10.34
N GLY A 139 5.67 -10.90 -9.92
CA GLY A 139 7.03 -11.12 -10.45
C GLY A 139 7.00 -11.71 -11.86
N HIS A 140 8.06 -11.48 -12.63
CA HIS A 140 8.24 -12.05 -13.98
C HIS A 140 9.00 -13.37 -13.93
#